data_AF-A0A9X7J008-F1
#
_entry.id   AF-A0A9X7J008-F1
#
_cell.length_a   1.000
_cell.length_b   1.000
_cell.length_c   1.000
_cell.angle_alpha   90.00
_cell.angle_beta   90.00
_cell.angle_gamma   90.00
#
_symmetry.space_group_name_H-M   'P 1'
#
loop_
_entity.id
_entity.type
_entity.pdbx_description
1 polymer ?
#
loop_
_entity_poly.entity_id
_entity_poly.type
_entity_poly.pdbx_seq_one_letter_code
_entity_poly.pdbx_strand_id
1 'polypeptide(L)'
;MPRNLLLFLQVIIVTTIFLTSLFCLGGCSATNTIPQPEDILFDAKVYSFNSVCKYRSYFGLINYGRSDDEYQDEMKQAIEVAVFWELRPQKRLEDENKLYYPPYILIIPDREYWTYAGTMQSVNKLHTVISLPYDIIDNVLKDYPEYNWVKNSEERFAWVLHATSFEQGFTSLAFRKRSNSGQPQPFKIYFIYYDPVLKKGWAKSLEVASPSS
;
A
#
# COMPACT_ATOMS: atom_id res chain seq x y z
N MET A 1 -61.01 8.36 -39.63
CA MET A 1 -60.37 8.85 -38.38
C MET A 1 -60.09 10.33 -38.52
N PRO A 2 -60.43 11.17 -37.52
CA PRO A 2 -60.23 12.60 -37.62
C PRO A 2 -58.73 12.92 -37.58
N ARG A 3 -58.27 13.73 -38.54
CA ARG A 3 -56.87 14.16 -38.74
C ARG A 3 -56.21 14.71 -37.46
N ASN A 4 -57.03 15.26 -36.56
CA ASN A 4 -56.61 15.79 -35.27
C ASN A 4 -56.17 14.70 -34.27
N LEU A 5 -56.74 13.50 -34.33
CA LEU A 5 -56.36 12.38 -33.46
C LEU A 5 -54.97 11.85 -33.83
N LEU A 6 -54.65 11.84 -35.11
CA LEU A 6 -53.34 11.40 -35.62
C LEU A 6 -52.22 12.35 -35.20
N LEU A 7 -52.47 13.65 -35.25
CA LEU A 7 -51.55 14.70 -34.80
C LEU A 7 -51.31 14.63 -33.29
N PHE A 8 -52.37 14.40 -32.49
CA PHE A 8 -52.23 14.21 -31.05
C PHE A 8 -51.37 13.00 -30.68
N LEU A 9 -51.56 11.86 -31.38
CA LEU A 9 -50.75 10.66 -31.16
C LEU A 9 -49.27 10.89 -31.48
N GLN A 10 -48.98 11.58 -32.59
CA GLN A 10 -47.60 11.89 -32.99
C GLN A 10 -46.89 12.78 -31.96
N VAL A 11 -47.57 13.79 -31.41
CA VAL A 11 -47.01 14.64 -30.37
C VAL A 11 -46.68 13.83 -29.12
N ILE A 12 -47.59 12.95 -28.67
CA ILE A 12 -47.35 12.11 -27.50
C ILE A 12 -46.12 11.23 -27.71
N ILE A 13 -46.02 10.53 -28.85
CA ILE A 13 -44.90 9.63 -29.15
C ILE A 13 -43.56 10.38 -29.15
N VAL A 14 -43.48 11.53 -29.82
CA VAL A 14 -42.26 12.34 -29.88
C VAL A 14 -41.85 12.83 -28.49
N THR A 15 -42.83 13.25 -27.68
CA THR A 15 -42.57 13.73 -26.31
C THR A 15 -42.08 12.59 -25.41
N THR A 16 -42.68 11.40 -25.52
CA THR A 16 -42.25 10.22 -24.76
C THR A 16 -40.84 9.80 -25.14
N ILE A 17 -40.51 9.75 -26.44
CA ILE A 17 -39.15 9.41 -26.92
C ILE A 17 -38.13 10.42 -26.38
N PHE A 18 -38.43 11.71 -26.47
CA PHE A 18 -37.55 12.78 -25.99
C PHE A 18 -37.31 12.67 -24.47
N LEU A 19 -38.36 12.47 -23.69
CA LEU A 19 -38.27 12.24 -22.23
C LEU A 19 -37.47 10.98 -21.90
N THR A 20 -37.70 9.85 -22.59
CA THR A 20 -36.91 8.63 -22.36
C THR A 20 -35.43 8.81 -22.71
N SER A 21 -35.10 9.60 -23.75
CA SER A 21 -33.71 9.88 -24.10
C SER A 21 -32.98 10.73 -23.04
N LEU A 22 -33.68 11.68 -22.42
CA LEU A 22 -33.19 12.46 -21.28
C LEU A 22 -32.93 11.58 -20.04
N PHE A 23 -33.81 10.62 -19.78
CA PHE A 23 -33.61 9.65 -18.68
C PHE A 23 -32.48 8.65 -18.96
N CYS A 24 -32.22 8.28 -20.22
CA CYS A 24 -31.09 7.41 -20.58
C CYS A 24 -29.73 8.14 -20.59
N LEU A 25 -29.69 9.45 -20.83
CA LEU A 25 -28.46 10.25 -20.75
C LEU A 25 -28.07 10.63 -19.32
N GLY A 26 -29.01 10.54 -18.38
CA GLY A 26 -28.77 10.66 -16.94
C GLY A 26 -28.34 9.35 -16.27
N GLY A 27 -27.84 8.37 -17.04
CA GLY A 27 -27.31 7.13 -16.51
C GLY A 27 -26.28 7.43 -15.41
N CYS A 28 -26.53 6.87 -14.22
CA CYS A 28 -25.68 6.98 -13.05
C CYS A 28 -24.21 6.84 -13.44
N SER A 29 -23.51 7.97 -13.54
CA SER A 29 -22.06 7.97 -13.42
C SER A 29 -21.83 7.55 -11.97
N ALA A 30 -21.63 6.25 -11.75
CA ALA A 30 -20.92 5.80 -10.57
C ALA A 30 -19.65 6.64 -10.58
N THR A 31 -19.54 7.57 -9.64
CA THR A 31 -18.41 8.46 -9.56
C THR A 31 -17.18 7.56 -9.40
N ASN A 32 -16.44 7.39 -10.50
CA ASN A 32 -15.20 6.65 -10.62
C ASN A 32 -14.06 7.37 -9.88
N THR A 33 -14.35 7.83 -8.66
CA THR A 33 -13.43 8.57 -7.81
C THR A 33 -12.54 7.57 -7.10
N ILE A 34 -11.27 7.55 -7.48
CA ILE A 34 -10.23 6.90 -6.70
C ILE A 34 -10.03 7.67 -5.39
N PRO A 35 -9.66 6.98 -4.29
CA PRO A 35 -9.32 7.65 -3.04
C PRO A 35 -8.12 8.57 -3.27
N GLN A 36 -8.01 9.66 -2.53
CA GLN A 36 -6.89 10.59 -2.64
C GLN A 36 -5.80 10.26 -1.60
N PRO A 37 -4.54 10.68 -1.81
CA PRO A 37 -3.45 10.43 -0.86
C PRO A 37 -3.71 10.94 0.57
N GLU A 38 -4.44 12.05 0.71
CA GLU A 38 -4.82 12.66 1.98
C GLU A 38 -5.88 11.85 2.75
N ASP A 39 -6.64 11.00 2.07
CA ASP A 39 -7.66 10.15 2.67
C ASP A 39 -7.06 9.03 3.54
N ILE A 40 -5.76 8.75 3.36
CA ILE A 40 -5.06 7.69 4.07
C ILE A 40 -4.16 8.30 5.15
N LEU A 41 -4.38 7.88 6.39
CA LEU A 41 -3.40 7.99 7.47
C LEU A 41 -2.34 6.93 7.21
N PHE A 42 -1.09 7.36 7.03
CA PHE A 42 0.04 6.48 6.74
C PHE A 42 1.19 6.86 7.65
N ASP A 43 1.64 5.93 8.48
CA ASP A 43 2.68 6.13 9.48
C ASP A 43 3.63 4.95 9.50
N ALA A 44 4.87 5.18 9.92
CA ALA A 44 5.84 4.13 10.11
C ALA A 44 6.85 4.50 11.20
N LYS A 45 7.33 3.48 11.90
CA LYS A 45 8.24 3.62 13.03
C LYS A 45 9.31 2.54 12.97
N VAL A 46 10.51 2.93 13.38
CA VAL A 46 11.62 2.00 13.55
C VAL A 46 11.81 1.72 15.04
N TYR A 47 11.78 0.45 15.43
CA TYR A 47 11.95 0.00 16.80
C TYR A 47 13.20 -0.86 16.94
N SER A 48 13.99 -0.61 17.98
CA SER A 48 14.99 -1.58 18.43
C SER A 48 14.30 -2.74 19.17
N PHE A 49 14.86 -3.93 19.07
CA PHE A 49 14.46 -5.03 19.94
C PHE A 49 15.03 -4.79 21.34
N ASN A 50 14.15 -4.66 22.33
CA ASN A 50 14.51 -4.30 23.72
C ASN A 50 14.62 -5.51 24.66
N SER A 51 14.33 -6.71 24.18
CA SER A 51 14.47 -7.96 24.94
C SER A 51 14.64 -9.14 23.99
N VAL A 52 15.43 -10.12 24.43
CA VAL A 52 15.64 -11.39 23.71
C VAL A 52 14.29 -12.11 23.49
N CYS A 53 13.38 -12.02 24.46
CA CYS A 53 12.03 -12.55 24.35
C CYS A 53 11.25 -11.91 23.18
N LYS A 54 11.26 -10.57 23.04
CA LYS A 54 10.61 -9.88 21.90
C LYS A 54 11.24 -10.32 20.58
N TYR A 55 12.56 -10.38 20.50
CA TYR A 55 13.28 -10.82 19.31
C TYR A 55 12.91 -12.24 18.90
N ARG A 56 12.98 -13.20 19.84
CA ARG A 56 12.61 -14.60 19.58
C ARG A 56 11.16 -14.75 19.18
N SER A 57 10.25 -14.02 19.83
CA SER A 57 8.82 -14.04 19.49
C SER A 57 8.56 -13.51 18.08
N TYR A 58 9.28 -12.46 17.67
CA TYR A 58 9.17 -11.88 16.33
C TYR A 58 9.53 -12.89 15.24
N PHE A 59 10.65 -13.60 15.40
CA PHE A 59 11.18 -14.55 14.43
C PHE A 59 10.69 -16.00 14.62
N GLY A 60 9.88 -16.28 15.64
CA GLY A 60 9.42 -17.65 15.94
C GLY A 60 10.50 -18.58 16.51
N LEU A 61 11.48 -18.02 17.21
CA LEU A 61 12.66 -18.73 17.73
C LEU A 61 12.50 -19.21 19.18
N ILE A 62 11.26 -19.38 19.66
CA ILE A 62 10.97 -19.68 21.07
C ILE A 62 11.52 -21.07 21.47
N ASN A 63 11.61 -22.03 20.56
CA ASN A 63 12.05 -23.40 20.88
C ASN A 63 13.47 -23.74 20.38
N TYR A 64 14.25 -22.74 19.96
CA TYR A 64 15.61 -22.99 19.48
C TYR A 64 16.58 -23.08 20.67
N GLY A 65 17.37 -24.15 20.73
CA GLY A 65 18.27 -24.48 21.86
C GLY A 65 19.50 -23.59 22.03
N ARG A 66 19.45 -22.35 21.53
CA ARG A 66 20.51 -21.34 21.71
C ARG A 66 20.30 -20.58 23.01
N SER A 67 21.37 -20.10 23.63
CA SER A 67 21.30 -19.34 24.88
C SER A 67 20.79 -17.92 24.63
N ASP A 68 20.27 -17.28 25.69
CA ASP A 68 19.83 -15.88 25.59
C ASP A 68 21.01 -14.93 25.29
N ASP A 69 22.22 -15.24 25.75
CA ASP A 69 23.43 -14.46 25.47
C ASP A 69 23.74 -14.40 23.96
N GLU A 70 23.61 -15.52 23.25
CA GLU A 70 23.83 -15.57 21.79
C GLU A 70 22.80 -14.70 21.05
N TYR A 71 21.54 -14.72 21.49
CA TYR A 71 20.49 -13.90 20.89
C TYR A 71 20.62 -12.42 21.24
N GLN A 72 21.24 -12.07 22.37
CA GLN A 72 21.38 -10.69 22.80
C GLN A 72 22.23 -9.88 21.83
N ASP A 73 23.30 -10.46 21.28
CA ASP A 73 24.16 -9.78 20.33
C ASP A 73 23.50 -9.65 18.95
N GLU A 74 22.80 -10.69 18.48
CA GLU A 74 22.00 -10.63 17.24
C GLU A 74 20.87 -9.61 17.34
N MET A 75 20.20 -9.55 18.51
CA MET A 75 19.12 -8.63 18.80
C MET A 75 19.58 -7.17 18.70
N LYS A 76 20.73 -6.82 19.28
CA LYS A 76 21.27 -5.44 19.24
C LYS A 76 21.59 -4.97 17.82
N GLN A 77 21.83 -5.90 16.90
CA GLN A 77 22.11 -5.60 15.49
C GLN A 77 20.84 -5.51 14.66
N ALA A 78 19.67 -5.83 15.21
CA ALA A 78 18.41 -5.87 14.51
C ALA A 78 17.49 -4.71 14.91
N ILE A 79 16.76 -4.20 13.92
CA ILE A 79 15.67 -3.25 14.09
C ILE A 79 14.42 -3.78 13.38
N GLU A 80 13.29 -3.28 13.81
CA GLU A 80 11.97 -3.55 13.27
C GLU A 80 11.44 -2.28 12.61
N VAL A 81 11.08 -2.34 11.32
CA VAL A 81 10.38 -1.26 10.62
C VAL A 81 8.92 -1.64 10.55
N ALA A 82 8.10 -0.96 11.35
CA ALA A 82 6.67 -1.21 11.46
C ALA A 82 5.90 -0.10 10.74
N VAL A 83 4.98 -0.49 9.86
CA VAL A 83 4.23 0.41 8.97
C VAL A 83 2.74 0.18 9.18
N PHE A 84 2.00 1.28 9.31
CA PHE A 84 0.57 1.28 9.60
C PHE A 84 -0.14 2.17 8.60
N TRP A 85 -1.34 1.76 8.19
CA TRP A 85 -2.21 2.62 7.40
C TRP A 85 -3.67 2.45 7.79
N GLU A 86 -4.42 3.52 7.57
CA GLU A 86 -5.86 3.55 7.82
C GLU A 86 -6.52 4.58 6.89
N LEU A 87 -7.58 4.17 6.19
CA LEU A 87 -8.51 5.07 5.52
C LEU A 87 -9.26 5.87 6.58
N ARG A 88 -9.20 7.20 6.46
CA ARG A 88 -9.85 8.13 7.39
C ARG A 88 -11.31 7.74 7.61
N PRO A 89 -11.79 7.70 8.86
CA PRO A 89 -13.18 7.31 9.16
C PRO A 89 -14.23 8.11 8.38
N GLN A 90 -13.99 9.40 8.13
CA GLN A 90 -14.90 10.25 7.36
C GLN A 90 -15.14 9.69 5.95
N LYS A 91 -14.12 9.12 5.31
CA LYS A 91 -14.20 8.56 3.97
C LYS A 91 -14.95 7.23 3.92
N ARG A 92 -14.91 6.44 5.00
CA ARG A 92 -15.71 5.22 5.11
C ARG A 92 -17.21 5.50 5.19
N LEU A 93 -17.58 6.62 5.83
CA LEU A 93 -18.99 7.04 5.97
C LEU A 93 -19.59 7.63 4.69
N GLU A 94 -18.76 8.05 3.73
CA GLU A 94 -19.24 8.58 2.43
C GLU A 94 -19.80 7.47 1.52
N ASP A 95 -19.25 6.26 1.59
CA ASP A 95 -19.71 5.09 0.82
C ASP A 95 -19.28 3.78 1.50
N GLU A 96 -20.15 3.24 2.37
CA GLU A 96 -19.88 2.06 3.19
C GLU A 96 -19.67 0.77 2.37
N ASN A 97 -20.12 0.74 1.12
CA ASN A 97 -20.00 -0.44 0.26
C ASN A 97 -18.84 -0.34 -0.73
N LYS A 98 -18.07 0.76 -0.70
CA LYS A 98 -17.00 0.98 -1.66
C LYS A 98 -15.79 0.12 -1.35
N LEU A 99 -15.52 -0.81 -2.26
CA LEU A 99 -14.33 -1.65 -2.20
C LEU A 99 -13.20 -1.02 -3.01
N TYR A 100 -12.05 -0.84 -2.36
CA TYR A 100 -10.83 -0.34 -2.99
C TYR A 100 -9.84 -1.48 -3.24
N TYR A 101 -9.04 -1.35 -4.31
CA TYR A 101 -7.98 -2.31 -4.58
C TYR A 101 -6.90 -2.27 -3.48
N PRO A 102 -6.41 -3.44 -3.02
CA PRO A 102 -5.40 -3.45 -1.97
C PRO A 102 -4.08 -2.82 -2.40
N PRO A 103 -3.42 -2.03 -1.52
CA PRO A 103 -2.24 -1.25 -1.85
C PRO A 103 -0.97 -2.09 -1.86
N TYR A 104 0.07 -1.55 -2.50
CA TYR A 104 1.43 -2.03 -2.36
C TYR A 104 2.18 -1.16 -1.36
N ILE A 105 2.95 -1.81 -0.47
CA ILE A 105 3.84 -1.15 0.47
C ILE A 105 5.27 -1.46 0.06
N LEU A 106 6.08 -0.43 -0.13
CA LEU A 106 7.51 -0.56 -0.38
C LEU A 106 8.28 -0.10 0.84
N ILE A 107 9.28 -0.88 1.27
CA ILE A 107 10.24 -0.47 2.29
C ILE A 107 11.64 -0.53 1.68
N ILE A 108 12.30 0.62 1.60
CA ILE A 108 13.63 0.80 1.02
C ILE A 108 14.60 1.11 2.16
N PRO A 109 15.44 0.13 2.56
CA PRO A 109 16.51 0.38 3.52
C PRO A 109 17.66 1.16 2.87
N ASP A 110 18.46 1.81 3.71
CA ASP A 110 19.83 2.13 3.34
C ASP A 110 20.63 0.82 3.14
N ARG A 111 20.91 0.49 1.88
CA ARG A 111 21.53 -0.77 1.49
C ARG A 111 22.98 -0.91 1.94
N GLU A 112 23.64 0.19 2.27
CA GLU A 112 25.00 0.15 2.79
C GLU A 112 25.03 -0.24 4.27
N TYR A 113 23.94 0.03 5.00
CA TYR A 113 23.84 -0.15 6.45
C TYR A 113 22.93 -1.27 6.89
N TRP A 114 21.88 -1.56 6.14
CA TRP A 114 20.85 -2.50 6.54
C TRP A 114 20.74 -3.64 5.53
N THR A 115 20.51 -4.83 6.05
CA THR A 115 20.11 -6.00 5.26
C THR A 115 18.84 -6.57 5.85
N TYR A 116 17.96 -7.07 5.00
CA TYR A 116 16.76 -7.75 5.45
C TYR A 116 17.10 -8.95 6.34
N ALA A 117 16.35 -9.10 7.42
CA ALA A 117 16.51 -10.16 8.41
C ALA A 117 15.29 -11.09 8.50
N GLY A 118 14.10 -10.63 8.12
CA GLY A 118 12.89 -11.43 8.14
C GLY A 118 11.63 -10.62 8.36
N THR A 119 10.50 -11.30 8.47
CA THR A 119 9.20 -10.72 8.84
C THR A 119 8.72 -11.31 10.16
N MET A 120 7.78 -10.62 10.81
CA MET A 120 7.13 -11.14 12.00
C MET A 120 6.37 -12.43 11.67
N GLN A 121 6.60 -13.51 12.44
CA GLN A 121 6.00 -14.83 12.20
C GLN A 121 4.47 -14.81 12.17
N SER A 122 3.83 -13.94 12.96
CA SER A 122 2.38 -13.88 13.09
C SER A 122 1.67 -13.02 12.02
N VAL A 123 2.41 -12.33 11.15
CA VAL A 123 1.81 -11.47 10.10
C VAL A 123 1.51 -12.33 8.86
N ASN A 124 0.44 -13.13 8.96
CA ASN A 124 -0.04 -14.04 7.91
C ASN A 124 -0.81 -13.38 6.75
N LYS A 125 -0.79 -12.04 6.63
CA LYS A 125 -1.71 -11.30 5.74
C LYS A 125 -1.02 -10.46 4.66
N LEU A 126 0.25 -10.73 4.35
CA LEU A 126 0.99 -10.00 3.34
C LEU A 126 1.67 -10.97 2.40
N HIS A 127 1.45 -10.77 1.10
CA HIS A 127 2.22 -11.46 0.08
C HIS A 127 3.46 -10.62 -0.21
N THR A 128 4.63 -11.13 0.12
CA THR A 128 5.88 -10.58 -0.41
C THR A 128 5.87 -10.82 -1.91
N VAL A 129 5.94 -9.76 -2.70
CA VAL A 129 5.97 -9.85 -4.16
C VAL A 129 7.39 -9.57 -4.63
N ILE A 130 7.88 -10.34 -5.59
CA ILE A 130 9.26 -10.23 -6.08
C ILE A 130 9.44 -8.97 -6.95
N SER A 131 8.38 -8.51 -7.61
CA SER A 131 8.38 -7.37 -8.51
C SER A 131 7.03 -6.65 -8.50
N LEU A 132 7.06 -5.34 -8.73
CA LEU A 132 5.84 -4.57 -8.98
C LEU A 132 5.31 -4.84 -10.39
N PRO A 133 3.98 -4.84 -10.61
CA PRO A 133 3.40 -4.85 -11.95
C PRO A 133 3.88 -3.65 -12.78
N TYR A 134 4.16 -3.87 -14.07
CA TYR A 134 4.58 -2.79 -15.00
C TYR A 134 3.58 -1.63 -15.04
N ASP A 135 2.29 -1.94 -14.99
CA ASP A 135 1.23 -0.94 -14.90
C ASP A 135 1.43 0.06 -13.74
N ILE A 136 1.93 -0.39 -12.59
CA ILE A 136 2.21 0.49 -11.45
C ILE A 136 3.47 1.31 -11.70
N ILE A 137 4.49 0.69 -12.29
CA ILE A 137 5.74 1.36 -12.64
C ILE A 137 5.46 2.52 -13.60
N ASP A 138 4.73 2.25 -14.67
CA ASP A 138 4.50 3.18 -15.78
C ASP A 138 3.47 4.26 -15.44
N ASN A 139 2.46 3.96 -14.60
CA ASN A 139 1.39 4.90 -14.29
C ASN A 139 1.56 5.64 -12.96
N VAL A 140 2.32 5.10 -12.01
CA VAL A 140 2.46 5.67 -10.66
C VAL A 140 3.91 6.01 -10.33
N LEU A 141 4.84 5.07 -10.52
CA LEU A 141 6.23 5.25 -10.05
C LEU A 141 7.14 6.00 -11.01
N LYS A 142 6.69 6.31 -12.23
CA LYS A 142 7.40 7.20 -13.17
C LYS A 142 7.73 8.57 -12.57
N ASP A 143 6.94 9.03 -11.60
CA ASP A 143 7.12 10.33 -10.93
C ASP A 143 8.14 10.26 -9.78
N TYR A 144 8.74 9.08 -9.55
CA TYR A 144 9.77 8.80 -8.53
C TYR A 144 11.04 8.23 -9.20
N PRO A 145 11.78 9.06 -9.98
CA PRO A 145 12.89 8.61 -10.82
C PRO A 145 14.17 8.27 -10.04
N GLU A 146 14.20 8.48 -8.73
CA GLU A 146 15.36 8.18 -7.88
C GLU A 146 15.71 6.68 -7.83
N TYR A 147 14.79 5.81 -8.25
CA TYR A 147 14.96 4.36 -8.30
C TYR A 147 14.64 3.80 -9.69
N ASN A 148 15.43 2.82 -10.12
CA ASN A 148 15.10 2.04 -11.31
C ASN A 148 14.13 0.91 -10.94
N TRP A 149 12.84 1.23 -10.87
CA TRP A 149 11.79 0.30 -10.44
C TRP A 149 11.71 -1.01 -11.23
N VAL A 150 12.05 -0.97 -12.52
CA VAL A 150 12.10 -2.16 -13.38
C VAL A 150 13.15 -3.16 -12.89
N LYS A 151 14.26 -2.67 -12.32
CA LYS A 151 15.36 -3.49 -11.80
C LYS A 151 15.19 -3.88 -10.33
N ASN A 152 14.08 -3.56 -9.69
CA ASN A 152 13.93 -3.86 -8.26
C ASN A 152 14.06 -5.36 -7.94
N SER A 153 13.55 -6.25 -8.79
CA SER A 153 13.66 -7.70 -8.57
C SER A 153 15.11 -8.21 -8.66
N GLU A 154 15.91 -7.63 -9.54
CA GLU A 154 17.31 -7.97 -9.78
C GLU A 154 18.21 -7.37 -8.69
N GLU A 155 18.09 -6.07 -8.44
CA GLU A 155 18.94 -5.33 -7.53
C GLU A 155 18.49 -5.46 -6.06
N ARG A 156 17.23 -5.84 -5.82
CA ARG A 156 16.59 -6.00 -4.50
C ARG A 156 16.82 -4.80 -3.59
N PHE A 157 16.58 -3.60 -4.10
CA PHE A 157 16.71 -2.37 -3.32
C PHE A 157 15.48 -2.08 -2.47
N ALA A 158 14.29 -2.56 -2.86
CA ALA A 158 13.04 -2.37 -2.13
C ALA A 158 12.38 -3.71 -1.79
N TRP A 159 11.83 -3.81 -0.59
CA TRP A 159 10.95 -4.90 -0.20
C TRP A 159 9.51 -4.55 -0.55
N VAL A 160 8.93 -5.32 -1.47
CA VAL A 160 7.56 -5.10 -1.96
C VAL A 160 6.60 -6.02 -1.23
N LEU A 161 5.59 -5.43 -0.61
CA LEU A 161 4.53 -6.12 0.09
C LEU A 161 3.20 -5.75 -0.55
N HIS A 162 2.35 -6.75 -0.83
CA HIS A 162 0.98 -6.50 -1.27
C HIS A 162 0.03 -6.74 -0.10
N ALA A 163 -0.70 -5.69 0.28
CA ALA A 163 -1.67 -5.75 1.35
C ALA A 163 -2.90 -6.55 0.95
N THR A 164 -3.60 -7.13 1.93
CA THR A 164 -4.90 -7.76 1.70
C THR A 164 -6.07 -6.79 1.77
N SER A 165 -5.88 -5.63 2.41
CA SER A 165 -6.92 -4.61 2.58
C SER A 165 -6.35 -3.22 2.38
N PHE A 166 -7.14 -2.38 1.70
CA PHE A 166 -6.85 -0.95 1.55
C PHE A 166 -7.22 -0.14 2.78
N GLU A 167 -8.34 -0.46 3.43
CA GLU A 167 -8.93 0.41 4.44
C GLU A 167 -8.11 0.49 5.72
N GLN A 168 -7.40 -0.56 6.08
CA GLN A 168 -6.51 -0.59 7.24
C GLN A 168 -5.55 -1.75 7.16
N GLY A 169 -4.37 -1.57 7.75
CA GLY A 169 -3.47 -2.67 7.97
C GLY A 169 -2.18 -2.28 8.64
N PHE A 170 -1.38 -3.33 8.83
CA PHE A 170 -0.10 -3.28 9.52
C PHE A 170 0.87 -4.25 8.85
N THR A 171 2.11 -3.82 8.69
CA THR A 171 3.23 -4.69 8.33
C THR A 171 4.44 -4.39 9.18
N SER A 172 5.30 -5.39 9.33
CA SER A 172 6.58 -5.23 10.00
C SER A 172 7.65 -6.06 9.30
N LEU A 173 8.77 -5.42 8.97
CA LEU A 173 9.97 -6.05 8.43
C LEU A 173 11.14 -5.80 9.37
N ALA A 174 11.93 -6.83 9.65
CA ALA A 174 13.15 -6.69 10.41
C ALA A 174 14.37 -6.54 9.48
N PHE A 175 15.29 -5.68 9.92
CA PHE A 175 16.56 -5.44 9.25
C PHE A 175 17.70 -5.58 10.24
N ARG A 176 18.81 -6.15 9.77
CA ARG A 176 20.06 -6.33 10.49
C ARG A 176 21.09 -5.32 9.99
N LYS A 177 21.88 -4.77 10.90
CA LYS A 177 23.00 -3.89 10.58
C LYS A 177 24.08 -4.65 9.80
N ARG A 178 24.62 -4.03 8.75
CA ARG A 178 25.80 -4.46 8.01
C ARG A 178 27.05 -4.02 8.77
N SER A 179 28.17 -4.71 8.56
CA SER A 179 29.43 -4.41 9.26
C SER A 179 30.08 -3.07 8.89
N ASN A 180 29.48 -2.30 7.97
CA ASN A 180 30.08 -1.08 7.43
C ASN A 180 29.93 0.12 8.38
N SER A 181 30.97 0.96 8.41
CA SER A 181 31.11 2.10 9.31
C SER A 181 30.62 3.40 8.67
N GLY A 182 29.52 3.92 9.20
CA GLY A 182 29.10 5.30 9.06
C GLY A 182 27.68 5.48 9.58
N GLN A 183 26.96 6.51 9.12
CA GLN A 183 25.65 6.86 9.65
C GLN A 183 24.53 6.27 8.80
N PRO A 184 23.53 5.61 9.43
CA PRO A 184 22.39 5.06 8.70
C PRO A 184 21.55 6.19 8.09
N GLN A 185 21.23 6.08 6.80
CA GLN A 185 20.21 6.93 6.18
C GLN A 185 18.80 6.49 6.62
N PRO A 186 17.81 7.41 6.57
CA PRO A 186 16.41 7.06 6.81
C PRO A 186 15.90 5.98 5.87
N PHE A 187 14.98 5.15 6.37
CA PHE A 187 14.19 4.25 5.54
C PHE A 187 13.22 5.08 4.70
N LYS A 188 13.15 4.80 3.40
CA LYS A 188 12.08 5.35 2.55
C LYS A 188 10.97 4.34 2.40
N ILE A 189 9.74 4.78 2.60
CA ILE A 189 8.58 3.89 2.59
C ILE A 189 7.51 4.49 1.70
N TYR A 190 6.94 3.68 0.81
CA TYR A 190 5.87 4.11 -0.10
C TYR A 190 4.61 3.30 0.17
N PHE A 191 3.49 4.01 0.24
CA PHE A 191 2.15 3.46 0.11
C PHE A 191 1.66 3.74 -1.31
N ILE A 192 1.35 2.69 -2.08
CA ILE A 192 0.95 2.80 -3.48
C ILE A 192 -0.47 2.29 -3.64
N TYR A 193 -1.35 3.16 -4.09
CA TYR A 193 -2.69 2.78 -4.56
C TYR A 193 -2.71 2.74 -6.09
N TYR A 194 -3.32 1.71 -6.66
CA TYR A 194 -3.53 1.60 -8.09
C TYR A 194 -4.86 0.92 -8.41
N ASP A 195 -5.67 1.56 -9.22
CA ASP A 195 -6.89 1.00 -9.79
C ASP A 195 -6.59 0.46 -11.21
N PRO A 196 -6.58 -0.87 -11.39
CA PRO A 196 -6.26 -1.49 -12.68
C PRO A 196 -7.36 -1.31 -13.74
N VAL A 197 -8.59 -0.97 -13.35
CA VAL A 197 -9.70 -0.72 -14.28
C VAL A 197 -9.61 0.70 -14.83
N LEU A 198 -9.38 1.68 -13.95
CA LEU A 198 -9.25 3.08 -14.34
C LEU A 198 -7.85 3.44 -14.86
N LYS A 199 -6.87 2.55 -14.67
CA LYS A 199 -5.45 2.77 -14.97
C LYS A 199 -4.90 4.03 -14.30
N LYS A 200 -5.35 4.30 -13.07
CA LYS A 200 -4.98 5.47 -12.28
C LYS A 200 -4.54 5.04 -10.88
N GLY A 201 -3.59 5.77 -10.32
CA GLY A 201 -3.07 5.51 -8.99
C GLY A 201 -2.23 6.67 -8.50
N TRP A 202 -1.68 6.50 -7.31
CA TRP A 202 -0.81 7.46 -6.67
C TRP A 202 0.08 6.76 -5.66
N ALA A 203 1.18 7.41 -5.31
CA ALA A 203 2.06 6.98 -4.24
C ALA A 203 2.14 8.07 -3.17
N LYS A 204 2.24 7.65 -1.91
CA LYS A 204 2.51 8.51 -0.76
C LYS A 204 3.78 7.99 -0.09
N SER A 205 4.77 8.84 0.04
CA SER A 205 6.07 8.49 0.62
C SER A 205 6.25 9.09 2.00
N LEU A 206 7.05 8.41 2.83
CA LEU A 206 7.57 8.94 4.08
C LEU A 206 9.01 8.47 4.28
N GLU A 207 9.76 9.24 5.07
CA GLU A 207 11.11 8.90 5.49
C GLU A 207 11.12 8.70 7.01
N VAL A 208 11.69 7.58 7.47
CA VAL A 208 11.77 7.27 8.91
C VAL A 208 13.22 7.04 9.29
N ALA A 209 13.71 7.89 10.20
CA ALA A 209 15.04 7.71 10.77
C ALA A 209 15.10 6.42 11.60
N SER A 210 16.21 5.69 11.45
CA SER A 210 16.54 4.62 12.41
C SER A 210 16.89 5.24 13.77
N PRO A 211 16.53 4.60 14.90
CA PRO A 211 16.96 5.07 16.20
C PRO A 211 18.49 5.13 16.25
N SER A 212 19.03 6.23 16.77
CA SER A 212 20.45 6.37 17.07
C SER A 212 20.81 5.30 18.10
N SER A 213 21.55 4.28 17.68
CA SER A 213 22.10 3.24 18.55
C SER A 213 23.14 3.81 19.51
#